data_AF-A0A759UPS6-F1
#
_entry.id   AF-A0A759UPS6-F1
#
_cell.length_a   1.000
_cell.length_b   1.000
_cell.length_c   1.000
_cell.angle_alpha   90.00
_cell.angle_beta   90.00
_cell.angle_gamma   90.00
#
_symmetry.space_group_name_H-M   'P 1'
#
loop_
_entity.id
_entity.type
_entity.pdbx_description
1 polymer ?
#
loop_
_entity_poly.entity_id
_entity_poly.type
_entity_poly.pdbx_seq_one_letter_code
_entity_poly.pdbx_strand_id
1 'polypeptide(L)' 'MSKLPSPDMVRRIEDAAAALIAAGTPNPTNVQVRDHLGGGSQATISPVMRAFR' A
#
# COMPACT_ATOMS: atom_id res chain seq x y z
N MET A 1 13.78 -3.63 14.97
CA MET A 1 12.33 -3.54 15.18
C MET A 1 11.72 -2.81 14.00
N SER A 2 10.87 -3.47 13.21
CA SER A 2 10.18 -2.82 12.09
C SER A 2 9.08 -1.93 12.66
N LYS A 3 9.34 -0.62 12.71
CA LYS A 3 8.35 0.36 13.18
C LYS A 3 7.15 0.29 12.23
N LEU A 4 5.96 0.04 12.77
CA LEU A 4 4.73 0.09 11.97
C LEU A 4 4.61 1.49 11.33
N PRO A 5 4.08 1.58 10.09
CA PRO A 5 3.83 2.87 9.46
C PRO A 5 2.93 3.73 10.36
N SER A 6 3.14 5.04 10.34
CA SER A 6 2.20 5.98 10.97
C SER A 6 0.79 5.77 10.42
N PRO A 7 -0.27 6.05 11.21
CA PRO A 7 -1.66 5.90 10.75
C PRO A 7 -1.96 6.61 9.43
N ASP A 8 -1.43 7.82 9.23
CA ASP A 8 -1.53 8.55 7.96
C ASP A 8 -0.91 7.80 6.78
N MET A 9 0.22 7.12 7.00
CA MET A 9 0.88 6.33 5.97
C MET A 9 0.07 5.08 5.63
N VAL A 10 -0.50 4.41 6.64
CA VAL A 10 -1.40 3.27 6.43
C VAL A 10 -2.57 3.69 5.54
N ARG A 11 -3.22 4.81 5.88
CA ARG A 11 -4.37 5.32 5.13
C ARG A 11 -4.03 5.63 3.67
N ARG A 12 -2.86 6.23 3.40
CA ARG A 12 -2.39 6.48 2.03
C ARG A 12 -2.14 5.19 1.26
N ILE A 13 -1.58 4.17 1.89
CA ILE A 13 -1.34 2.86 1.25
C ILE A 13 -2.66 2.17 0.90
N GLU A 14 -3.64 2.19 1.81
CA GLU A 14 -4.97 1.64 1.58
C GLU A 14 -5.72 2.38 0.46
N ASP A 15 -5.65 3.71 0.45
CA ASP A 15 -6.26 4.55 -0.59
C ASP A 15 -5.66 4.26 -1.97
N ALA A 16 -4.32 4.14 -2.06
CA ALA A 16 -3.63 3.74 -3.27
C ALA A 16 -4.03 2.33 -3.74
N ALA A 17 -4.15 1.37 -2.83
CA ALA A 17 -4.61 0.02 -3.15
C ALA A 17 -6.07 0.02 -3.66
N ALA A 18 -6.96 0.77 -3.00
CA ALA A 18 -8.36 0.92 -3.41
C ALA A 18 -8.48 1.59 -4.79
N ALA A 19 -7.68 2.63 -5.07
CA ALA A 19 -7.64 3.29 -6.36
C ALA A 19 -7.20 2.33 -7.49
N LEU A 20 -6.20 1.48 -7.23
CA LEU A 20 -5.76 0.46 -8.19
C LEU A 20 -6.82 -0.60 -8.45
N ILE A 21 -7.57 -1.02 -7.41
CA ILE A 21 -8.71 -1.94 -7.56
C ILE A 21 -9.80 -1.31 -8.42
N ALA A 22 -10.17 -0.06 -8.14
CA ALA A 22 -11.14 0.69 -8.93
C ALA A 22 -10.70 0.88 -10.39
N ALA A 23 -9.39 1.02 -10.63
CA ALA A 23 -8.79 1.10 -11.96
C ALA A 23 -8.69 -0.26 -12.69
N GLY A 24 -9.21 -1.36 -12.10
CA GLY A 24 -9.23 -2.68 -12.74
C GLY A 24 -8.08 -3.60 -12.37
N THR A 25 -7.31 -3.29 -11.31
CA THR A 25 -6.30 -4.20 -10.74
C THR A 25 -6.86 -4.83 -9.47
N PRO A 26 -7.62 -5.94 -9.56
CA PRO A 26 -8.39 -6.50 -8.43
C PRO A 26 -7.52 -6.99 -7.27
N ASN A 27 -6.24 -7.29 -7.52
CA ASN A 27 -5.29 -7.68 -6.48
C ASN A 27 -3.96 -6.92 -6.68
N PRO A 28 -3.89 -5.65 -6.25
CA PRO A 28 -2.73 -4.81 -6.50
C PRO A 28 -1.51 -5.32 -5.74
N THR A 29 -0.36 -5.33 -6.40
CA THR A 29 0.91 -5.74 -5.80
C THR A 29 1.53 -4.61 -4.97
N ASN A 30 2.39 -4.97 -4.01
CA ASN A 30 3.14 -3.98 -3.22
C ASN A 30 3.96 -3.02 -4.10
N VAL A 31 4.41 -3.48 -5.27
CA VAL A 31 5.14 -2.65 -6.25
C VAL A 31 4.20 -1.63 -6.88
N GLN A 32 3.03 -2.06 -7.37
CA GLN A 32 2.06 -1.15 -7.98
C GLN A 32 1.57 -0.09 -7.00
N VAL A 33 1.32 -0.46 -5.74
CA VAL A 33 0.93 0.49 -4.68
C VAL A 33 2.06 1.47 -4.38
N ARG A 34 3.31 1.00 -4.29
CA ARG A 34 4.48 1.87 -4.12
C ARG A 34 4.62 2.86 -5.26
N ASP A 35 4.48 2.38 -6.50
CA ASP A 35 4.65 3.20 -7.69
C ASP A 35 3.52 4.23 -7.79
N HIS A 36 2.28 3.87 -7.41
CA HIS A 36 1.14 4.79 -7.30
C HIS A 36 1.35 5.88 -6.23
N LEU A 37 2.00 5.54 -5.10
CA LEU A 37 2.37 6.49 -4.05
C LEU A 37 3.53 7.42 -4.44
N GLY A 38 4.20 7.19 -5.58
CA GLY A 38 5.40 7.92 -5.99
C GLY A 38 6.67 7.46 -5.29
N GLY A 39 6.69 6.26 -4.70
CA GLY A 39 7.85 5.66 -4.05
C GLY A 39 7.60 5.16 -2.63
N GLY A 40 8.68 4.96 -1.87
CA GLY A 40 8.64 4.48 -0.48
C GLY A 40 9.19 3.06 -0.29
N SER A 41 9.24 2.63 0.98
CA SER A 41 9.82 1.33 1.34
C SER A 41 8.81 0.19 1.22
N GLN A 42 9.18 -0.87 0.51
CA GLN A 42 8.39 -2.10 0.46
C GLN A 42 8.20 -2.72 1.85
N ALA A 43 9.15 -2.54 2.76
CA ALA A 43 9.03 -3.03 4.14
C ALA A 43 7.92 -2.31 4.92
N THR A 44 7.58 -1.08 4.53
CA THR A 44 6.48 -0.30 5.09
C THR A 44 5.14 -0.67 4.46
N ILE A 45 5.11 -0.91 3.15
CA ILE A 45 3.88 -1.25 2.40
C ILE A 45 3.44 -2.68 2.66
N SER A 46 4.38 -3.62 2.71
CA SER A 46 4.10 -5.05 2.84
C SER A 46 3.19 -5.42 4.03
N PRO A 47 3.39 -4.94 5.27
CA PRO A 47 2.50 -5.28 6.38
C PRO A 47 1.08 -4.72 6.20
N VAL A 48 0.91 -3.53 5.61
CA VAL A 48 -0.40 -2.92 5.37
C VAL A 48 -1.15 -3.71 4.29
N MET A 49 -0.50 -3.99 3.17
CA MET A 49 -1.10 -4.79 2.09
C MET A 49 -1.44 -6.22 2.52
N ARG A 50 -0.71 -6.78 3.50
CA ARG A 50 -1.06 -8.07 4.10
C ARG A 50 -2.33 -8.02 4.94
N ALA A 51 -2.65 -6.89 5.56
CA ALA A 51 -3.83 -6.68 6.38
C ALA A 51 -5.06 -6.20 5.59
N PHE A 52 -4.84 -5.60 4.42
CA PHE A 52 -5.88 -5.05 3.55
C PHE A 52 -6.66 -6.12 2.75
N ARG A 53 -6.03 -7.28 2.49
CA ARG A 53 -6.64 -8.45 1.84
C ARG A 53 -7.40 -9.33 2.82
#